data_AF-A0A6P4DKT1-F1
#
_entry.id   AF-A0A6P4DKT1-F1
#
_cell.length_a   1.000
_cell.length_b   1.000
_cell.length_c   1.000
_cell.angle_alpha   90.00
_cell.angle_beta   90.00
_cell.angle_gamma   90.00
#
_symmetry.space_group_name_H-M   'P 1'
#
loop_
_entity.id
_entity.type
_entity.pdbx_description
1 polymer ?
#
loop_
_entity_poly.entity_id
_entity_poly.type
_entity_poly.pdbx_seq_one_letter_code
_entity_poly.pdbx_strand_id
1 'polypeptide(L)'
;MAQLVWEGLGLGGGTDVRNWGSLVYQAISIANNACWAIGELAVKVRQEVSPIVLTVISCLVPILQHAEGLNKSLIENSAITLGRLAWVCPELVSPHMEHFMQPWCTALSMIRDDVEKEDAFRGLCAMVKANPSGALSSLVYMCTAIASWHEIRSEDLHNEVCQVLHGYKQMLRNGAWDQCMSALEPPIKEKLSKYQV
;
A
#
# COMPACT_ATOMS: atom_id res chain seq x y z
N MET A 1 -8.47 -1.69 -20.51
CA MET A 1 -9.51 -1.27 -19.55
C MET A 1 -9.65 0.25 -19.43
N ALA A 2 -8.58 1.06 -19.51
CA ALA A 2 -8.72 2.53 -19.56
C ALA A 2 -9.40 3.06 -20.85
N GLN A 3 -9.27 2.34 -21.96
CA GLN A 3 -9.87 2.73 -23.25
C GLN A 3 -11.39 2.46 -23.33
N LEU A 4 -11.89 1.47 -22.56
CA LEU A 4 -13.33 1.18 -22.44
C LEU A 4 -14.08 2.22 -21.59
N VAL A 5 -13.37 2.96 -20.74
CA VAL A 5 -13.97 4.03 -19.92
C VAL A 5 -14.12 5.32 -20.73
N TRP A 6 -13.25 5.58 -21.71
CA TRP A 6 -13.30 6.79 -22.53
C TRP A 6 -14.26 6.67 -23.73
N GLU A 7 -14.36 5.49 -24.35
CA GLU A 7 -15.28 5.24 -25.47
C GLU A 7 -16.76 5.10 -25.02
N GLY A 8 -17.02 5.05 -23.71
CA GLY A 8 -18.37 5.09 -23.13
C GLY A 8 -19.06 6.46 -23.17
N LEU A 9 -18.39 7.52 -23.66
CA LEU A 9 -18.95 8.88 -23.83
C LEU A 9 -19.92 8.99 -25.03
N GLY A 10 -20.68 7.93 -25.30
CA GLY A 10 -21.72 7.89 -26.33
C GLY A 10 -22.72 9.02 -26.14
N LEU A 11 -22.50 10.12 -26.86
CA LEU A 11 -23.50 11.11 -27.20
C LEU A 11 -24.58 10.40 -28.02
N GLY A 12 -25.54 9.76 -27.35
CA GLY A 12 -26.62 9.06 -28.02
C GLY A 12 -27.40 8.12 -27.10
N GLY A 13 -28.41 8.66 -26.42
CA GLY A 13 -29.54 7.87 -25.91
C GLY A 13 -29.61 7.79 -24.40
N GLY A 14 -30.72 8.29 -23.83
CA GLY A 14 -30.93 8.42 -22.40
C GLY A 14 -30.75 7.13 -21.60
N THR A 15 -29.74 7.13 -20.72
CA THR A 15 -29.65 6.22 -19.59
C THR A 15 -29.92 7.02 -18.32
N ASP A 16 -30.92 6.58 -17.55
CA ASP A 16 -31.33 7.19 -16.29
C ASP A 16 -30.15 7.28 -15.31
N VAL A 17 -29.77 8.50 -14.96
CA VAL A 17 -28.64 8.83 -14.06
C VAL A 17 -28.74 8.09 -12.71
N ARG A 18 -29.96 7.73 -12.27
CA ARG A 18 -30.18 6.97 -11.04
C ARG A 18 -29.72 5.50 -11.14
N ASN A 19 -29.89 4.87 -12.31
CA ASN A 19 -29.43 3.50 -12.54
C ASN A 19 -27.91 3.43 -12.64
N TRP A 20 -27.27 4.46 -13.16
CA TRP A 20 -25.81 4.56 -13.22
C TRP A 20 -25.18 4.57 -11.83
N GLY A 21 -25.72 5.38 -10.91
CA GLY A 21 -25.24 5.43 -9.53
C GLY A 21 -25.34 4.07 -8.80
N SER A 22 -26.43 3.33 -9.04
CA SER A 22 -26.64 1.99 -8.47
C SER A 22 -25.63 0.96 -9.01
N LEU A 23 -25.38 0.95 -10.32
CA LEU A 23 -24.42 0.06 -10.96
C LEU A 23 -22.99 0.33 -10.51
N VAL A 24 -22.59 1.61 -10.43
CA VAL A 24 -21.26 2.01 -9.93
C VAL A 24 -21.06 1.57 -8.48
N TYR A 25 -22.08 1.76 -7.63
CA TYR A 25 -22.02 1.30 -6.24
C TYR A 25 -21.86 -0.22 -6.14
N GLN A 26 -22.61 -0.99 -6.93
CA GLN A 26 -22.47 -2.44 -6.98
C GLN A 26 -21.08 -2.88 -7.43
N ALA A 27 -20.53 -2.23 -8.48
CA ALA A 27 -19.20 -2.53 -8.97
C ALA A 27 -18.12 -2.28 -7.90
N ILE A 28 -18.22 -1.18 -7.14
CA ILE A 28 -17.32 -0.85 -6.03
C ILE A 28 -17.40 -1.91 -4.92
N SER A 29 -18.61 -2.34 -4.56
CA SER A 29 -18.83 -3.37 -3.54
C SER A 29 -18.25 -4.73 -3.96
N ILE A 30 -18.47 -5.13 -5.21
CA ILE A 30 -17.91 -6.36 -5.79
C ILE A 30 -16.38 -6.29 -5.80
N ALA A 31 -15.81 -5.18 -6.27
CA ALA A 31 -14.37 -4.98 -6.28
C ALA A 31 -13.76 -5.07 -4.87
N ASN A 32 -14.43 -4.48 -3.87
CA ASN A 32 -14.00 -4.53 -2.48
C ASN A 32 -13.94 -5.95 -1.94
N ASN A 33 -14.99 -6.74 -2.17
CA ASN A 33 -15.06 -8.13 -1.71
C ASN A 33 -14.05 -9.03 -2.45
N ALA A 34 -13.89 -8.83 -3.75
CA ALA A 34 -12.90 -9.55 -4.54
C ALA A 34 -11.47 -9.26 -4.05
N CYS A 35 -11.17 -7.98 -3.81
CA CYS A 35 -9.89 -7.56 -3.26
C CYS A 35 -9.60 -8.25 -1.92
N TRP A 36 -10.52 -8.16 -0.97
CA TRP A 36 -10.38 -8.77 0.34
C TRP A 36 -10.17 -10.30 0.25
N ALA A 37 -10.98 -10.99 -0.55
CA ALA A 37 -10.89 -12.44 -0.72
C ALA A 37 -9.54 -12.87 -1.32
N ILE A 38 -8.99 -12.12 -2.27
CA ILE A 38 -7.66 -12.37 -2.82
C ILE A 38 -6.58 -12.18 -1.76
N GLY A 39 -6.70 -11.15 -0.92
CA GLY A 39 -5.78 -10.92 0.19
C GLY A 39 -5.77 -12.08 1.20
N GLU A 40 -6.95 -12.53 1.61
CA GLU A 40 -7.09 -13.70 2.48
C GLU A 40 -6.49 -14.96 1.84
N LEU A 41 -6.78 -15.20 0.55
CA LEU A 41 -6.22 -16.32 -0.19
C LEU A 41 -4.69 -16.28 -0.19
N ALA A 42 -4.09 -15.11 -0.47
CA ALA A 42 -2.63 -14.94 -0.51
C ALA A 42 -1.97 -15.34 0.82
N VAL A 43 -2.58 -15.03 1.96
CA VAL A 43 -2.06 -15.43 3.29
C VAL A 43 -2.11 -16.94 3.48
N LYS A 44 -3.15 -17.62 2.96
CA LYS A 44 -3.32 -19.07 3.11
C LYS A 44 -2.45 -19.89 2.17
N VAL A 45 -2.39 -19.51 0.90
CA VAL A 45 -1.69 -20.30 -0.15
C VAL A 45 -0.25 -19.82 -0.39
N ARG A 46 0.14 -18.68 0.21
CA ARG A 46 1.49 -18.14 0.17
C ARG A 46 2.00 -18.02 -1.27
N GLN A 47 3.14 -18.63 -1.60
CA GLN A 47 3.79 -18.52 -2.91
C GLN A 47 2.97 -19.10 -4.07
N GLU A 48 1.97 -19.94 -3.80
CA GLU A 48 1.07 -20.47 -4.83
C GLU A 48 0.21 -19.39 -5.49
N VAL A 49 0.07 -18.20 -4.87
CA VAL A 49 -0.61 -17.05 -5.48
C VAL A 49 0.21 -16.38 -6.60
N SER A 50 1.49 -16.74 -6.74
CA SER A 50 2.43 -16.13 -7.70
C SER A 50 1.88 -15.96 -9.13
N PRO A 51 1.12 -16.89 -9.73
CA PRO A 51 0.65 -16.73 -11.11
C PRO A 51 -0.29 -15.54 -11.32
N ILE A 52 -0.96 -15.05 -10.27
CA ILE A 52 -1.93 -13.95 -10.36
C ILE A 52 -1.42 -12.62 -9.79
N VAL A 53 -0.26 -12.60 -9.11
CA VAL A 53 0.24 -11.43 -8.36
C VAL A 53 0.29 -10.17 -9.23
N LEU A 54 0.93 -10.25 -10.41
CA LEU A 54 1.09 -9.07 -11.28
C LEU A 54 -0.25 -8.59 -11.85
N THR A 55 -1.15 -9.52 -12.19
CA THR A 55 -2.49 -9.19 -12.66
C THR A 55 -3.28 -8.45 -11.57
N VAL A 56 -3.25 -8.95 -10.33
CA VAL A 56 -3.96 -8.32 -9.22
C VAL A 56 -3.37 -6.94 -8.92
N ILE A 57 -2.05 -6.81 -8.84
CA ILE A 57 -1.38 -5.52 -8.61
C ILE A 57 -1.77 -4.50 -9.68
N SER A 58 -1.86 -4.91 -10.94
CA SER A 58 -2.29 -4.01 -12.03
C SER A 58 -3.72 -3.45 -11.84
N CYS A 59 -4.56 -4.12 -11.05
CA CYS A 59 -5.88 -3.65 -10.65
C CYS A 59 -5.85 -2.81 -9.36
N LEU A 60 -5.02 -3.17 -8.37
CA LEU A 60 -4.95 -2.48 -7.08
C LEU A 60 -4.26 -1.12 -7.16
N VAL A 61 -3.19 -1.01 -7.94
CA VAL A 61 -2.39 0.23 -8.03
C VAL A 61 -3.23 1.43 -8.51
N PRO A 62 -4.06 1.33 -9.56
CA PRO A 62 -4.94 2.43 -9.95
C PRO A 62 -5.94 2.85 -8.87
N ILE A 63 -6.46 1.90 -8.08
CA ILE A 63 -7.37 2.21 -6.96
C ILE A 63 -6.67 3.07 -5.92
N LEU A 64 -5.41 2.76 -5.60
CA LEU A 64 -4.61 3.51 -4.63
C LEU A 64 -4.17 4.88 -5.19
N GLN A 65 -3.80 4.94 -6.46
CA GLN A 65 -3.41 6.20 -7.13
C GLN A 65 -4.57 7.18 -7.26
N HIS A 66 -5.80 6.69 -7.40
CA HIS A 66 -7.01 7.48 -7.56
C HIS A 66 -7.97 7.33 -6.38
N ALA A 67 -7.42 7.29 -5.16
CA ALA A 67 -8.18 7.07 -3.94
C ALA A 67 -9.19 8.19 -3.62
N GLU A 68 -9.00 9.41 -4.15
CA GLU A 68 -9.89 10.54 -3.90
C GLU A 68 -11.31 10.25 -4.37
N GLY A 69 -12.28 10.39 -3.46
CA GLY A 69 -13.70 10.12 -3.73
C GLY A 69 -14.08 8.64 -3.76
N LEU A 70 -13.13 7.70 -3.61
CA LEU A 70 -13.43 6.27 -3.49
C LEU A 70 -13.89 5.89 -2.08
N ASN A 71 -14.58 4.76 -1.99
CA ASN A 71 -14.99 4.21 -0.71
C ASN A 71 -13.77 3.84 0.14
N LYS A 72 -13.75 4.28 1.40
CA LYS A 72 -12.65 4.03 2.35
C LYS A 72 -12.30 2.54 2.48
N SER A 73 -13.30 1.67 2.60
CA SER A 73 -13.07 0.23 2.73
C SER A 73 -12.38 -0.36 1.50
N LEU A 74 -12.69 0.13 0.29
CA LEU A 74 -12.02 -0.32 -0.93
C LEU A 74 -10.54 0.06 -0.93
N ILE A 75 -10.22 1.28 -0.50
CA ILE A 75 -8.83 1.76 -0.40
C ILE A 75 -8.06 0.93 0.63
N GLU A 76 -8.63 0.74 1.81
CA GLU A 76 -8.01 -0.06 2.89
C GLU A 76 -7.76 -1.50 2.45
N ASN A 77 -8.78 -2.17 1.90
CA ASN A 77 -8.66 -3.55 1.41
C ASN A 77 -7.64 -3.66 0.26
N SER A 78 -7.56 -2.66 -0.62
CA SER A 78 -6.56 -2.62 -1.69
C SER A 78 -5.15 -2.51 -1.14
N ALA A 79 -4.93 -1.64 -0.16
CA ALA A 79 -3.63 -1.48 0.48
C ALA A 79 -3.21 -2.74 1.26
N ILE A 80 -4.12 -3.34 2.02
CA ILE A 80 -3.88 -4.59 2.77
C ILE A 80 -3.57 -5.74 1.82
N THR A 81 -4.35 -5.89 0.74
CA THR A 81 -4.16 -6.97 -0.25
C THR A 81 -2.83 -6.83 -0.96
N LEU A 82 -2.46 -5.62 -1.38
CA LEU A 82 -1.14 -5.35 -1.97
C LEU A 82 -0.03 -5.75 -1.00
N GLY A 83 -0.15 -5.38 0.28
CA GLY A 83 0.83 -5.75 1.31
C GLY A 83 0.94 -7.26 1.52
N ARG A 84 -0.18 -7.98 1.58
CA ARG A 84 -0.19 -9.45 1.69
C ARG A 84 0.47 -10.14 0.49
N LEU A 85 0.23 -9.64 -0.72
CA LEU A 85 0.91 -10.13 -1.93
C LEU A 85 2.41 -9.83 -1.90
N ALA A 86 2.80 -8.62 -1.48
CA ALA A 86 4.20 -8.23 -1.31
C ALA A 86 4.90 -9.06 -0.22
N TRP A 87 4.17 -9.51 0.80
CA TRP A 87 4.72 -10.37 1.84
C TRP A 87 5.04 -11.77 1.34
N VAL A 88 4.16 -12.37 0.54
CA VAL A 88 4.32 -13.75 0.07
C VAL A 88 5.13 -13.87 -1.22
N CYS A 89 5.19 -12.82 -2.04
CA CYS A 89 5.92 -12.78 -3.30
C CYS A 89 6.73 -11.46 -3.49
N PRO A 90 7.63 -11.08 -2.55
CA PRO A 90 8.34 -9.80 -2.60
C PRO A 90 9.15 -9.60 -3.89
N GLU A 91 9.74 -10.67 -4.44
CA GLU A 91 10.53 -10.62 -5.68
C GLU A 91 9.69 -10.23 -6.91
N LEU A 92 8.39 -10.52 -6.91
CA LEU A 92 7.49 -10.12 -7.99
C LEU A 92 6.99 -8.69 -7.83
N VAL A 93 6.82 -8.24 -6.59
CA VAL A 93 6.19 -6.94 -6.29
C VAL A 93 7.21 -5.81 -6.24
N SER A 94 8.40 -6.08 -5.68
CA SER A 94 9.43 -5.08 -5.42
C SER A 94 9.98 -4.34 -6.65
N PRO A 95 10.05 -4.93 -7.86
CA PRO A 95 10.47 -4.19 -9.06
C PRO A 95 9.49 -3.09 -9.48
N HIS A 96 8.25 -3.13 -8.97
CA HIS A 96 7.18 -2.19 -9.36
C HIS A 96 6.89 -1.12 -8.30
N MET A 97 7.58 -1.16 -7.16
CA MET A 97 7.20 -0.36 -5.99
C MET A 97 7.24 1.15 -6.24
N GLU A 98 8.16 1.65 -7.07
CA GLU A 98 8.26 3.08 -7.39
C GLU A 98 6.95 3.66 -7.95
N HIS A 99 6.12 2.84 -8.60
CA HIS A 99 4.85 3.28 -9.18
C HIS A 99 3.73 3.48 -8.16
N PHE A 100 3.81 2.83 -7.00
CA PHE A 100 2.70 2.80 -6.04
C PHE A 100 3.09 3.07 -4.59
N MET A 101 4.39 3.14 -4.26
CA MET A 101 4.86 3.23 -2.87
C MET A 101 4.28 4.45 -2.15
N GLN A 102 4.28 5.62 -2.79
CA GLN A 102 3.70 6.84 -2.22
C GLN A 102 2.19 6.72 -1.93
N PRO A 103 1.30 6.42 -2.90
CA PRO A 103 -0.13 6.28 -2.62
C PRO A 103 -0.43 5.12 -1.67
N TRP A 104 0.34 4.04 -1.73
CA TRP A 104 0.18 2.89 -0.83
C TRP A 104 0.54 3.24 0.61
N CYS A 105 1.70 3.85 0.87
CA CYS A 105 2.08 4.33 2.21
C CYS A 105 1.08 5.36 2.75
N THR A 106 0.55 6.23 1.89
CA THR A 106 -0.52 7.17 2.26
C THR A 106 -1.76 6.40 2.74
N ALA A 107 -2.22 5.41 1.98
CA ALA A 107 -3.37 4.58 2.37
C ALA A 107 -3.10 3.81 3.69
N LEU A 108 -1.94 3.16 3.81
CA LEU A 108 -1.54 2.42 5.01
C LEU A 108 -1.54 3.29 6.27
N SER A 109 -1.18 4.57 6.14
CA SER A 109 -1.12 5.51 7.26
C SER A 109 -2.50 5.80 7.89
N MET A 110 -3.58 5.52 7.13
CA MET A 110 -4.96 5.75 7.54
C MET A 110 -5.66 4.52 8.11
N ILE A 111 -5.02 3.34 8.01
CA ILE A 111 -5.56 2.07 8.52
C ILE A 111 -5.32 2.01 10.03
N ARG A 112 -6.33 1.52 10.76
CA ARG A 112 -6.22 1.27 12.20
C ARG A 112 -5.21 0.16 12.50
N ASP A 113 -4.67 0.15 13.71
CA ASP A 113 -3.73 -0.87 14.14
C ASP A 113 -4.48 -2.19 14.40
N ASP A 114 -4.43 -3.11 13.43
CA ASP A 114 -4.97 -4.46 13.50
C ASP A 114 -4.06 -5.47 12.79
N VAL A 115 -4.46 -6.75 12.79
CA VAL A 115 -3.69 -7.85 12.21
C VAL A 115 -3.52 -7.66 10.70
N GLU A 116 -4.53 -7.12 10.04
CA GLU A 116 -4.50 -6.82 8.61
C GLU A 116 -3.47 -5.74 8.26
N LYS A 117 -3.38 -4.67 9.09
CA LYS A 117 -2.29 -3.69 8.95
C LYS A 117 -0.93 -4.32 9.23
N GLU A 118 -0.81 -5.21 10.23
CA GLU A 118 0.46 -5.92 10.50
C GLU A 118 0.91 -6.73 9.27
N ASP A 119 0.00 -7.52 8.67
CA ASP A 119 0.26 -8.26 7.43
C ASP A 119 0.77 -7.35 6.30
N ALA A 120 0.15 -6.18 6.15
CA ALA A 120 0.52 -5.25 5.10
C ALA A 120 1.92 -4.67 5.32
N PHE A 121 2.28 -4.36 6.57
CA PHE A 121 3.62 -3.86 6.91
C PHE A 121 4.70 -4.94 6.87
N ARG A 122 4.38 -6.22 7.10
CA ARG A 122 5.29 -7.35 6.79
C ARG A 122 5.62 -7.37 5.30
N GLY A 123 4.62 -7.13 4.45
CA GLY A 123 4.81 -6.95 3.01
C GLY A 123 5.70 -5.79 2.65
N LEU A 124 5.51 -4.64 3.30
CA LEU A 124 6.35 -3.47 3.12
C LEU A 124 7.81 -3.78 3.47
N CYS A 125 8.06 -4.42 4.61
CA CYS A 125 9.40 -4.78 5.04
C CYS A 125 10.04 -5.80 4.08
N ALA A 126 9.31 -6.84 3.68
CA ALA A 126 9.80 -7.84 2.72
C ALA A 126 10.16 -7.22 1.37
N MET A 127 9.30 -6.33 0.86
CA MET A 127 9.50 -5.64 -0.42
C MET A 127 10.72 -4.71 -0.38
N VAL A 128 10.88 -3.94 0.69
CA VAL A 128 12.05 -3.07 0.89
C VAL A 128 13.32 -3.89 1.04
N LYS A 129 13.31 -5.02 1.76
CA LYS A 129 14.47 -5.92 1.88
C LYS A 129 14.89 -6.47 0.51
N ALA A 130 13.95 -6.78 -0.38
CA ALA A 130 14.21 -7.28 -1.72
C ALA A 130 14.76 -6.18 -2.67
N ASN A 131 14.27 -4.95 -2.57
CA ASN A 131 14.76 -3.83 -3.38
C ASN A 131 14.77 -2.51 -2.58
N PRO A 132 15.82 -2.25 -1.78
CA PRO A 132 15.88 -1.06 -0.92
C PRO A 132 15.91 0.25 -1.70
N SER A 133 16.51 0.25 -2.89
CA SER A 133 16.62 1.45 -3.73
C SER A 133 15.27 1.92 -4.28
N GLY A 134 14.35 1.00 -4.57
CA GLY A 134 13.04 1.31 -5.15
C GLY A 134 12.11 2.14 -4.24
N ALA A 135 12.36 2.16 -2.93
CA ALA A 135 11.56 2.96 -1.99
C ALA A 135 12.20 4.29 -1.59
N LEU A 136 13.41 4.61 -2.09
CA LEU A 136 14.15 5.83 -1.72
C LEU A 136 13.37 7.13 -2.00
N SER A 137 12.76 7.23 -3.19
CA SER A 137 11.97 8.40 -3.57
C SER A 137 10.72 8.60 -2.70
N SER A 138 10.26 7.53 -2.04
CA SER A 138 9.06 7.50 -1.21
C SER A 138 9.38 7.34 0.29
N LEU A 139 10.65 7.51 0.69
CA LEU A 139 11.10 7.27 2.07
C LEU A 139 10.32 8.11 3.09
N VAL A 140 10.03 9.37 2.77
CA VAL A 140 9.21 10.25 3.63
C VAL A 140 7.82 9.66 3.86
N TYR A 141 7.16 9.16 2.81
CA TYR A 141 5.84 8.53 2.91
C TYR A 141 5.90 7.22 3.71
N MET A 142 6.96 6.43 3.52
CA MET A 142 7.17 5.20 4.28
C MET A 142 7.36 5.50 5.78
N CYS A 143 8.17 6.51 6.12
CA CYS A 143 8.35 6.98 7.49
C CYS A 143 7.03 7.47 8.11
N THR A 144 6.23 8.22 7.36
CA THR A 144 4.88 8.64 7.80
C THR A 144 3.97 7.44 8.05
N ALA A 145 3.97 6.44 7.17
CA ALA A 145 3.19 5.21 7.35
C ALA A 145 3.64 4.45 8.61
N ILE A 146 4.95 4.29 8.84
CA ILE A 146 5.50 3.64 10.04
C ILE A 146 5.16 4.42 11.31
N ALA A 147 5.18 5.76 11.25
CA ALA A 147 4.79 6.62 12.37
C ALA A 147 3.27 6.61 12.65
N SER A 148 2.45 6.11 11.72
CA SER A 148 0.99 6.03 11.92
C SER A 148 0.60 5.04 13.01
N TRP A 149 1.44 4.04 13.28
CA TRP A 149 1.23 3.06 14.34
C TRP A 149 1.18 3.76 15.70
N HIS A 150 0.12 3.53 16.46
CA HIS A 150 0.10 3.77 17.89
C HIS A 150 1.07 2.79 18.56
N GLU A 151 0.88 1.49 18.32
CA GLU A 151 1.70 0.41 18.88
C GLU A 151 1.76 -0.77 17.91
N ILE A 152 2.96 -1.26 17.60
CA ILE A 152 3.14 -2.53 16.88
C ILE A 152 3.22 -3.63 17.94
N ARG A 153 2.22 -4.52 17.99
CA ARG A 153 2.15 -5.59 19.01
C ARG A 153 3.04 -6.76 18.67
N SER A 154 3.19 -7.07 17.38
CA SER A 154 4.12 -8.10 16.93
C SER A 154 5.58 -7.67 17.10
N GLU A 155 6.30 -8.32 18.01
CA GLU A 155 7.75 -8.10 18.19
C GLU A 155 8.53 -8.35 16.89
N ASP A 156 8.17 -9.37 16.12
CA ASP A 156 8.78 -9.64 14.81
C ASP A 156 8.64 -8.44 13.89
N LEU A 157 7.42 -7.92 13.71
CA LEU A 157 7.19 -6.78 12.84
C LEU A 157 7.91 -5.53 13.34
N HIS A 158 7.90 -5.30 14.65
CA HIS A 158 8.63 -4.20 15.26
C HIS A 158 10.13 -4.26 14.90
N ASN A 159 10.73 -5.45 15.04
CA ASN A 159 12.13 -5.68 14.69
C ASN A 159 12.40 -5.48 13.19
N GLU A 160 11.51 -5.94 12.31
CA GLU A 160 11.63 -5.74 10.86
C GLU A 160 11.57 -4.25 10.48
N VAL A 161 10.63 -3.50 11.07
CA VAL A 161 10.50 -2.05 10.86
C VAL A 161 11.76 -1.33 11.34
N CYS A 162 12.27 -1.69 12.52
CA CYS A 162 13.53 -1.15 13.03
C CYS A 162 14.70 -1.43 12.07
N GLN A 163 14.84 -2.68 11.58
CA GLN A 163 15.88 -3.04 10.62
C GLN A 163 15.80 -2.22 9.33
N VAL A 164 14.59 -2.02 8.80
CA VAL A 164 14.37 -1.21 7.60
C VAL A 164 14.83 0.24 7.83
N LEU A 165 14.40 0.88 8.92
CA LEU A 165 14.76 2.26 9.21
C LEU A 165 16.27 2.43 9.44
N HIS A 166 16.89 1.52 10.20
CA HIS A 166 18.34 1.51 10.42
C HIS A 166 19.11 1.27 9.12
N GLY A 167 18.60 0.39 8.23
CA GLY A 167 19.17 0.15 6.91
C GLY A 167 19.21 1.41 6.06
N TYR A 168 18.11 2.17 6.00
CA TYR A 168 18.10 3.46 5.31
C TYR A 168 19.03 4.49 5.96
N LYS A 169 19.08 4.57 7.29
CA LYS A 169 20.01 5.47 8.01
C LYS A 169 21.48 5.16 7.69
N GLN A 170 21.84 3.89 7.57
CA GLN A 170 23.21 3.47 7.19
C GLN A 170 23.53 3.71 5.71
N MET A 171 22.53 3.55 4.84
CA MET A 171 22.65 3.76 3.40
C MET A 171 22.75 5.27 3.07
N LEU A 172 21.96 6.11 3.73
CA LEU A 172 21.90 7.56 3.52
C LEU A 172 22.94 8.29 4.40
N ARG A 173 24.19 8.28 3.93
CA ARG A 173 25.34 8.89 4.61
C ARG A 173 25.43 10.41 4.35
N ASN A 174 26.43 11.05 4.97
CA ASN A 174 26.79 12.46 4.72
C ASN A 174 25.64 13.45 4.96
N GLY A 175 24.80 13.19 5.96
CA GLY A 175 23.66 14.05 6.30
C GLY A 175 22.42 13.87 5.40
N ALA A 176 22.45 12.96 4.42
CA ALA A 176 21.28 12.68 3.58
C ALA A 176 20.09 12.13 4.38
N TRP A 177 20.35 11.30 5.41
CA TRP A 177 19.33 10.86 6.35
C TRP A 177 18.69 12.05 7.07
N ASP A 178 19.50 12.95 7.64
CA ASP A 178 19.01 14.11 8.38
C ASP A 178 18.20 15.05 7.48
N GLN A 179 18.62 15.24 6.23
CA GLN A 179 17.85 15.99 5.22
C GLN A 179 16.49 15.32 4.94
N CYS A 180 16.45 13.99 4.77
CA CYS A 180 15.20 13.27 4.58
C CYS A 180 14.28 13.39 5.80
N MET A 181 14.82 13.23 7.01
CA MET A 181 14.06 13.39 8.25
C MET A 181 13.62 14.84 8.47
N SER A 182 14.36 15.82 7.93
CA SER A 182 13.98 17.23 8.02
C SER A 182 12.66 17.53 7.31
N ALA A 183 12.35 16.80 6.23
CA ALA A 183 11.13 16.93 5.44
C ALA A 183 9.86 16.37 6.11
N LEU A 184 10.01 15.57 7.18
CA LEU A 184 8.87 15.08 7.96
C LEU A 184 8.29 16.19 8.84
N GLU A 185 6.99 16.13 9.12
CA GLU A 185 6.36 17.02 10.10
C GLU A 185 6.84 16.68 11.53
N PRO A 186 6.91 17.67 12.44
CA PRO A 186 7.40 17.44 13.81
C PRO A 186 6.72 16.27 14.56
N PRO A 187 5.38 16.09 14.51
CA PRO A 187 4.72 14.98 15.20
C PRO A 187 5.14 13.61 14.66
N ILE A 188 5.48 13.52 13.37
CA ILE A 188 5.92 12.29 12.73
C ILE A 188 7.31 11.90 13.24
N LYS A 189 8.23 12.87 13.36
CA LYS A 189 9.57 12.64 13.91
C LYS A 189 9.52 12.17 15.35
N GLU A 190 8.68 12.79 16.18
CA GLU A 190 8.50 12.40 17.58
C GLU A 190 8.03 10.94 17.67
N LYS A 191 7.04 10.54 16.86
CA LYS A 191 6.56 9.15 16.82
C LYS A 191 7.62 8.17 16.30
N LEU A 192 8.53 8.59 15.42
CA LEU A 192 9.61 7.72 14.94
C LEU A 192 10.71 7.50 15.97
N SER A 193 10.86 8.37 16.96
CA SER A 193 11.87 8.24 18.02
C SER A 193 11.78 6.92 18.79
N LYS A 194 10.60 6.30 18.86
CA LYS A 194 10.39 4.98 19.49
C LYS A 194 11.13 3.84 18.79
N TYR A 195 11.54 4.03 17.54
CA TYR A 195 12.34 3.08 16.77
C TYR A 195 13.85 3.37 16.82
N GLN A 196 14.28 4.36 17.63
CA GLN A 196 15.68 4.72 17.88
C GLN A 196 16.48 5.13 16.62
N VAL A 197 15.80 5.71 15.62
CA VAL A 197 16.42 6.16 14.35
C VAL A 197 16.56 7.67 14.24
#